data_AF-A0A8J3JV61-F1
#
_entry.id   AF-A0A8J3JV61-F1
#
_cell.length_a   1.000
_cell.length_b   1.000
_cell.length_c   1.000
_cell.angle_alpha   90.00
_cell.angle_beta   90.00
_cell.angle_gamma   90.00
#
_symmetry.space_group_name_H-M   'P 1'
#
loop_
_entity.id
_entity.type
_entity.pdbx_description
1 polymer ?
#
loop_
_entity_poly.entity_id
_entity_poly.type
_entity_poly.pdbx_seq_one_letter_code
_entity_poly.pdbx_strand_id
1 'polypeptide(L)' 'MLQNNVLDRRSWATREQLRTAIVTWIERTYHRRRRQRPLGKLTPIEFETIMTPQASQAA' A
#
# COMPACT_ATOMS: atom_id res chain seq x y z
N MET A 1 -4.04 -10.13 -0.96
CA MET A 1 -2.57 -9.89 -0.96
C MET A 1 -2.05 -9.41 0.38
N LEU A 2 -2.72 -8.44 1.01
CA LEU A 2 -2.34 -7.97 2.34
C LEU A 2 -2.36 -9.10 3.39
N GLN A 3 -3.31 -10.04 3.24
CA GLN A 3 -3.47 -11.24 4.07
C GLN A 3 -2.15 -12.02 4.23
N ASN A 4 -1.71 -12.71 3.19
CA ASN A 4 -0.50 -13.56 3.25
C ASN A 4 0.82 -12.78 3.38
N ASN A 5 0.83 -11.48 3.05
CA ASN A 5 2.06 -10.68 3.06
C ASN A 5 2.30 -9.90 4.35
N VAL A 6 1.26 -9.63 5.14
CA VAL A 6 1.36 -8.80 6.35
C VAL A 6 0.59 -9.45 7.50
N LEU A 7 -0.67 -9.79 7.29
CA LEU A 7 -1.54 -10.28 8.37
C LEU A 7 -1.10 -11.67 8.86
N ASP A 8 -0.82 -12.58 7.95
CA ASP A 8 -0.53 -13.98 8.31
C ASP A 8 0.97 -14.24 8.54
N ARG A 9 1.83 -13.22 8.37
CA ARG A 9 3.30 -13.37 8.48
C ARG A 9 3.78 -13.65 9.90
N ARG A 10 3.05 -13.16 10.91
CA ARG A 10 3.35 -13.31 12.33
C ARG A 10 2.13 -12.93 13.15
N SER A 11 2.07 -13.39 14.39
CA SER A 11 1.14 -12.84 15.38
C SER A 11 1.56 -11.41 15.75
N TRP A 12 0.55 -10.54 15.86
CA TRP A 12 0.69 -9.14 16.23
C TRP A 12 0.19 -8.96 17.66
N ALA A 13 1.01 -8.38 18.53
CA ALA A 13 0.65 -8.19 19.93
C ALA A 13 -0.40 -7.08 20.10
N THR A 14 -0.35 -6.07 19.22
CA THR A 14 -1.31 -4.96 19.23
C THR A 14 -1.79 -4.62 17.82
N ARG A 15 -2.99 -4.03 17.76
CA ARG A 15 -3.59 -3.55 16.52
C ARG A 15 -2.79 -2.39 15.91
N GLU A 16 -2.10 -1.60 16.74
CA GLU A 16 -1.23 -0.51 16.29
C GLU A 16 0.01 -1.04 15.55
N GLN A 17 0.68 -2.06 16.08
CA GLN A 17 1.80 -2.71 15.39
C GLN A 17 1.36 -3.26 14.03
N LEU A 18 0.17 -3.86 13.96
CA LEU A 18 -0.39 -4.33 12.71
C LEU A 18 -0.66 -3.18 11.73
N ARG A 19 -1.24 -2.07 12.20
CA ARG A 19 -1.50 -0.88 11.37
C ARG A 19 -0.19 -0.33 10.77
N THR A 20 0.84 -0.19 11.59
CA THR A 20 2.16 0.29 11.15
C THR A 20 2.77 -0.64 10.09
N ALA A 21 2.66 -1.97 10.30
CA ALA A 21 3.14 -2.95 9.33
C ALA A 21 2.37 -2.91 8.00
N ILE A 22 1.05 -2.72 8.06
CA ILE A 22 0.20 -2.57 6.87
C ILE A 22 0.63 -1.34 6.06
N VAL A 23 0.73 -0.17 6.69
CA VAL A 23 1.12 1.09 6.00
C VAL A 23 2.52 0.96 5.41
N THR A 24 3.48 0.46 6.18
CA THR A 24 4.86 0.26 5.72
C THR A 24 4.93 -0.69 4.52
N TRP A 25 4.17 -1.79 4.54
CA TRP A 25 4.14 -2.74 3.43
C TRP A 25 3.48 -2.15 2.19
N ILE A 26 2.39 -1.39 2.37
CA ILE A 26 1.69 -0.70 1.29
C ILE A 26 2.65 0.29 0.61
N GLU A 27 3.27 1.19 1.36
CA GLU A 27 4.19 2.19 0.82
C GLU A 27 5.41 1.58 0.14
N ARG A 28 6.04 0.60 0.79
CA ARG A 28 7.31 0.03 0.32
C ARG A 28 7.15 -0.95 -0.82
N THR A 29 6.10 -1.76 -0.78
CA THR A 29 5.95 -2.94 -1.65
C THR A 29 4.78 -2.79 -2.61
N TYR A 30 3.60 -2.43 -2.09
CA TYR A 30 2.39 -2.35 -2.90
C TYR A 30 2.44 -1.19 -3.88
N HIS A 31 2.78 0.02 -3.42
CA HIS A 31 2.81 1.23 -4.24
C HIS A 31 3.93 1.25 -5.27
N ARG A 32 5.13 0.74 -4.94
CA ARG A 32 6.32 0.93 -5.80
C ARG A 32 6.65 -0.23 -6.74
N ARG A 33 6.32 -1.47 -6.39
CA ARG A 33 6.83 -2.64 -7.14
C ARG A 33 5.77 -3.35 -7.96
N ARG A 34 4.50 -3.23 -7.60
CA ARG A 34 3.46 -4.08 -8.18
C ARG A 34 2.72 -3.36 -9.31
N ARG A 35 3.00 -3.78 -10.55
CA ARG A 35 2.18 -3.38 -11.71
C ARG A 35 0.89 -4.19 -11.76
N GLN A 36 -0.25 -3.50 -11.85
CA GLN A 36 -1.56 -4.14 -11.82
C GLN A 36 -2.20 -4.12 -13.20
N ARG A 37 -2.58 -5.30 -13.70
CA ARG A 37 -3.29 -5.43 -14.98
C ARG A 37 -4.62 -4.64 -15.01
N PRO A 38 -5.44 -4.63 -13.93
CA PRO A 38 -6.63 -3.79 -13.87
C PRO A 38 -6.35 -2.28 -13.98
N LEU A 39 -5.16 -1.84 -13.55
CA LEU A 39 -4.70 -0.45 -13.64
C LEU A 39 -3.90 -0.19 -14.94
N GLY A 40 -4.09 -0.99 -15.99
CA GLY A 40 -3.37 -0.80 -17.25
C GLY A 40 -1.87 -1.13 -17.20
N LYS A 41 -1.44 -2.00 -16.26
CA LYS A 41 -0.03 -2.29 -15.93
C LYS A 41 0.72 -1.14 -15.24
N LEU A 42 0.01 -0.13 -14.75
CA LEU A 42 0.58 0.90 -13.89
C LEU A 42 0.82 0.35 -12.48
N THR A 43 1.78 0.92 -11.79
CA THR A 43 1.90 0.82 -10.33
C THR A 43 0.84 1.69 -9.67
N PRO A 44 0.39 1.36 -8.44
CA PRO A 44 -0.59 2.18 -7.73
C PRO A 44 -0.18 3.65 -7.62
N ILE A 45 1.11 3.95 -7.41
CA ILE A 45 1.60 5.33 -7.33
C ILE A 45 1.48 6.07 -8.66
N GLU A 46 1.76 5.41 -9.78
CA GLU A 46 1.56 6.00 -11.11
C GLU A 46 0.08 6.26 -11.37
N PHE A 47 -0.80 5.33 -10.99
CA PHE A 47 -2.25 5.51 -11.12
C PHE A 47 -2.78 6.66 -10.25
N GLU A 48 -2.38 6.74 -8.98
CA GLU A 48 -2.77 7.82 -8.07
C GLU A 48 -2.29 9.19 -8.56
N THR A 49 -1.07 9.27 -9.11
CA THR A 49 -0.51 10.51 -9.68
C THR A 49 -1.27 10.97 -10.93
N ILE A 50 -1.84 10.03 -11.70
CA ILE A 50 -2.61 10.33 -12.92
C ILE A 50 -4.08 10.65 -12.60
N MET A 51 -4.69 9.97 -11.63
CA MET A 51 -6.13 10.13 -11.30
C MET A 51 -6.44 11.11 -10.18
N THR A 52 -5.46 11.49 -9.36
CA THR A 52 -5.67 12.40 -8.22
C THR A 52 -4.94 13.71 -8.51
N PRO A 53 -5.63 14.85 -8.76
CA PRO A 53 -4.97 16.14 -8.59
C PRO A 53 -4.64 16.26 -7.11
N GLN A 54 -3.34 16.09 -6.80
CA GLN A 54 -2.66 16.32 -5.52
C GLN A 54 -3.63 16.54 -4.35
N ALA A 55 -4.16 15.45 -3.78
CA ALA A 55 -4.90 15.53 -2.53
C ALA A 55 -3.94 16.13 -1.50
N SER A 56 -4.22 17.38 -1.15
CA SER A 56 -3.39 18.28 -0.38
C SER A 56 -2.71 17.56 0.78
N GLN A 57 -1.38 17.67 0.84
CA GLN A 57 -0.66 17.48 2.10
C GLN A 57 -1.31 18.42 3.12
N ALA A 58 -2.05 17.83 4.06
CA ALA A 58 -2.62 18.59 5.16
C ALA A 58 -1.46 19.08 6.03
N ALA A 59 -1.35 20.41 6.11
CA ALA A 59 -0.47 21.16 7.00
C ALA A 59 -0.94 21.07 8.46
#